data_AF-A0A920EF57-F1
#
_entry.id   AF-A0A920EF57-F1
#
_cell.length_a   1.000
_cell.length_b   1.000
_cell.length_c   1.000
_cell.angle_alpha   90.00
_cell.angle_beta   90.00
_cell.angle_gamma   90.00
#
_symmetry.space_group_name_H-M   'P 1'
#
loop_
_entity.id
_entity.type
_entity.pdbx_description
1 polymer ?
#
loop_
_entity_poly.entity_id
_entity_poly.type
_entity_poly.pdbx_seq_one_letter_code
_entity_poly.pdbx_strand_id
1 'polypeptide(L)'
;MGIGDTIRVSLSSDPVDEVKVGYEILKSLGLRHRGVQIISCPSCARQGFDVINTVKELESRLSHIKTPMSLSIIGCVVNGPGEALMTDLGFTGGGAGAGMVYMAGKASHKMSNEEMINHIVELVEKKVNI
;
A
#
# COMPACT_ATOMS: atom_id res chain seq x y z
N MET A 1 -4.70 -25.23 -12.59
CA MET A 1 -4.46 -24.27 -13.69
C MET A 1 -5.64 -23.33 -13.75
N GLY A 2 -5.39 -22.02 -13.91
CA GLY A 2 -6.44 -21.03 -14.17
C GLY A 2 -6.81 -20.98 -15.65
N ILE A 3 -7.89 -20.26 -15.99
CA ILE A 3 -8.37 -20.03 -17.36
C ILE A 3 -8.17 -18.55 -17.72
N GLY A 4 -7.62 -18.28 -18.90
CA GLY A 4 -7.51 -16.94 -19.48
C GLY A 4 -6.07 -16.48 -19.70
N ASP A 5 -5.69 -16.27 -20.97
CA ASP A 5 -4.36 -15.80 -21.37
C ASP A 5 -4.29 -14.28 -21.58
N THR A 6 -5.44 -13.64 -21.81
CA THR A 6 -5.58 -12.19 -21.96
C THR A 6 -6.97 -11.73 -21.50
N ILE A 7 -7.08 -10.48 -21.06
CA ILE A 7 -8.35 -9.89 -20.64
C ILE A 7 -8.53 -8.51 -21.28
N ARG A 8 -9.79 -8.14 -21.52
CA ARG A 8 -10.23 -6.77 -21.79
C ARG A 8 -11.44 -6.50 -20.92
N VAL A 9 -11.46 -5.34 -20.26
CA VAL A 9 -12.64 -4.87 -19.52
C VAL A 9 -13.44 -3.98 -20.46
N SER A 10 -14.75 -4.14 -20.53
CA SER A 10 -15.60 -3.29 -21.38
C SER A 10 -16.39 -2.33 -20.51
N LEU A 11 -16.04 -1.05 -20.56
CA LEU A 11 -16.69 0.02 -19.78
C LEU A 11 -17.30 1.06 -20.72
N SER A 12 -18.43 1.65 -20.31
CA SER A 12 -18.94 2.86 -20.95
C SER A 12 -18.22 4.11 -20.42
N SER A 13 -16.88 4.11 -20.50
CA SER A 13 -15.98 5.19 -20.05
C SER A 13 -14.83 5.36 -21.05
N ASP A 14 -13.87 6.22 -20.73
CA ASP A 14 -12.62 6.35 -21.46
C ASP A 14 -11.88 4.99 -21.55
N PRO A 15 -11.36 4.59 -22.72
CA PRO A 15 -10.61 3.35 -22.88
C PRO A 15 -9.41 3.19 -21.95
N VAL A 16 -8.83 4.29 -21.47
CA VAL A 16 -7.75 4.27 -20.48
C VAL A 16 -8.22 3.67 -19.16
N ASP A 17 -9.49 3.86 -18.79
CA ASP A 17 -10.06 3.26 -17.57
C ASP A 17 -10.27 1.75 -17.72
N GLU A 18 -10.55 1.23 -18.92
CA GLU A 18 -10.58 -0.22 -19.19
C GLU A 18 -9.24 -0.87 -18.84
N VAL A 19 -8.13 -0.21 -19.20
CA VAL A 19 -6.78 -0.68 -18.89
C VAL A 19 -6.52 -0.66 -17.39
N LYS A 20 -6.87 0.44 -16.69
CA LYS A 20 -6.70 0.53 -15.23
C LYS A 20 -7.44 -0.58 -14.51
N VAL A 21 -8.72 -0.77 -14.82
CA VAL A 21 -9.56 -1.80 -14.18
C VAL A 21 -9.05 -3.20 -14.50
N GLY A 22 -8.60 -3.46 -15.73
CA GLY A 22 -7.99 -4.75 -16.09
C GLY A 22 -6.79 -5.10 -15.21
N TYR A 23 -5.91 -4.13 -14.95
CA TYR A 23 -4.79 -4.33 -14.03
C TYR A 23 -5.24 -4.53 -12.59
N GLU A 24 -6.24 -3.78 -12.10
CA GLU A 24 -6.76 -3.95 -10.74
C GLU A 24 -7.42 -5.33 -10.52
N ILE A 25 -8.12 -5.88 -11.51
CA ILE A 25 -8.64 -7.26 -11.44
C ILE A 25 -7.50 -8.26 -11.27
N LEU A 26 -6.48 -8.19 -12.13
CA LEU A 26 -5.35 -9.12 -12.07
C LEU A 26 -4.55 -8.97 -10.77
N LYS A 27 -4.41 -7.74 -10.27
CA LYS A 27 -3.75 -7.42 -9.01
C LYS A 27 -4.50 -7.98 -7.81
N SER A 28 -5.83 -7.90 -7.80
CA SER A 28 -6.67 -8.46 -6.73
C SER A 28 -6.54 -9.98 -6.58
N LEU A 29 -6.20 -10.67 -7.68
CA LEU A 29 -6.00 -12.12 -7.73
C LEU A 29 -4.52 -12.53 -7.60
N GLY A 30 -3.60 -11.58 -7.43
CA GLY A 30 -2.17 -11.85 -7.41
C GLY A 30 -1.58 -12.35 -8.75
N LEU A 31 -2.30 -12.18 -9.86
CA LEU A 31 -1.90 -12.68 -11.19
C LEU A 31 -0.97 -11.71 -11.92
N ARG A 32 -1.10 -10.40 -11.67
CA ARG A 32 -0.21 -9.38 -12.25
C ARG A 32 -0.09 -8.19 -11.31
N HIS A 33 1.14 -7.77 -11.06
CA HIS A 33 1.44 -6.65 -10.17
C HIS A 33 2.12 -5.54 -10.99
N ARG A 34 1.65 -4.31 -10.83
CA ARG A 34 2.28 -3.12 -11.41
C ARG A 34 2.28 -2.02 -10.36
N GLY A 35 3.46 -1.47 -10.08
CA GLY A 35 3.65 -0.44 -9.06
C GLY A 35 3.43 -0.94 -7.64
N VAL A 36 3.24 0.02 -6.73
CA VAL A 36 3.07 -0.26 -5.30
C VAL A 36 1.65 -0.75 -5.03
N GLN A 37 1.52 -1.93 -4.42
CA GLN A 37 0.26 -2.44 -3.89
C GLN A 37 0.12 -2.01 -2.43
N ILE A 38 -0.76 -1.05 -2.17
CA ILE A 38 -1.06 -0.59 -0.81
C ILE A 38 -2.17 -1.46 -0.21
N ILE A 39 -1.87 -2.08 0.94
CA ILE A 39 -2.79 -2.88 1.74
C ILE A 39 -3.11 -2.05 2.98
N SER A 40 -4.38 -1.75 3.23
CA SER A 40 -4.78 -0.91 4.36
C SER A 40 -5.95 -1.49 5.12
N CYS A 41 -5.99 -1.19 6.42
CA CYS A 41 -7.16 -1.53 7.22
C CYS A 41 -8.31 -0.54 6.93
N PRO A 42 -9.58 -0.96 7.08
CA PRO A 42 -10.69 -0.02 7.06
C PRO A 42 -10.57 1.01 8.19
N SER A 43 -11.22 2.16 8.04
CA SER A 43 -11.30 3.13 9.13
C SER A 43 -12.09 2.55 10.30
N CYS A 44 -11.58 2.73 11.51
CA CYS A 44 -12.23 2.29 12.74
C CYS A 44 -11.87 3.21 13.91
N ALA A 45 -12.60 3.12 15.02
CA ALA A 45 -12.38 3.96 16.20
C ALA A 45 -11.01 3.76 16.88
N ARG A 46 -10.26 2.72 16.52
CA ARG A 46 -8.94 2.41 17.09
C ARG A 46 -7.78 3.00 16.28
N GLN A 47 -8.06 3.69 15.18
CA GLN A 47 -7.02 4.26 14.35
C GLN A 47 -6.27 5.37 15.10
N GLY A 48 -4.94 5.31 15.09
CA GLY A 48 -4.07 6.34 15.66
C GLY A 48 -3.83 7.52 14.72
N PHE A 49 -4.29 7.43 13.46
CA PHE A 49 -4.21 8.46 12.43
C PHE A 49 -5.32 8.24 11.39
N ASP A 50 -5.50 9.20 10.49
CA ASP A 50 -6.48 9.12 9.40
C ASP A 50 -5.97 8.21 8.26
N VAL A 51 -6.28 6.92 8.35
CA VAL A 51 -5.81 5.92 7.38
C VAL A 51 -6.28 6.22 5.97
N ILE A 52 -7.50 6.73 5.79
CA ILE A 52 -8.09 6.96 4.46
C ILE A 52 -7.31 8.06 3.74
N ASN A 53 -7.10 9.20 4.40
CA ASN A 53 -6.38 10.31 3.80
C ASN A 53 -4.89 9.97 3.59
N THR A 54 -4.25 9.28 4.54
CA THR A 54 -2.87 8.81 4.38
C THR A 54 -2.70 7.88 3.18
N VAL A 55 -3.59 6.90 2.99
CA VAL A 55 -3.52 5.98 1.84
C VAL A 55 -3.71 6.74 0.54
N LYS A 56 -4.70 7.64 0.45
CA LYS A 56 -4.96 8.43 -0.75
C LYS A 56 -3.75 9.29 -1.16
N GLU A 57 -3.07 9.88 -0.17
CA GLU A 57 -1.86 10.65 -0.42
C GLU A 57 -0.69 9.77 -0.88
N LEU A 58 -0.49 8.62 -0.25
CA LEU A 58 0.53 7.65 -0.65
C LEU A 58 0.29 7.11 -2.06
N GLU A 59 -0.95 6.76 -2.42
CA GLU A 59 -1.31 6.34 -3.78
C GLU A 59 -0.95 7.40 -4.82
N SER A 60 -1.25 8.67 -4.52
CA SER A 60 -0.92 9.79 -5.40
C SER A 60 0.59 9.93 -5.58
N ARG A 61 1.35 9.96 -4.48
CA ARG A 61 2.82 10.17 -4.51
C ARG A 61 3.56 8.98 -5.11
N LEU A 62 3.11 7.76 -4.89
CA LEU A 62 3.77 6.53 -5.36
C LEU A 62 3.28 6.07 -6.74
N SER A 63 2.33 6.77 -7.37
CA SER A 63 1.75 6.41 -8.67
C SER A 63 2.76 6.29 -9.82
N HIS A 64 3.90 6.96 -9.72
CA HIS A 64 4.97 6.94 -10.71
C HIS A 64 5.83 5.67 -10.65
N ILE A 65 5.81 4.94 -9.53
CA ILE A 65 6.57 3.71 -9.33
C ILE A 65 5.93 2.58 -10.13
N LYS A 66 6.72 1.91 -10.96
CA LYS A 66 6.27 0.76 -11.77
C LYS A 66 6.71 -0.58 -11.20
N THR A 67 7.76 -0.57 -10.38
CA THR A 67 8.32 -1.76 -9.75
C THR A 67 7.31 -2.36 -8.78
N PRO A 68 6.98 -3.66 -8.90
CA PRO A 68 6.02 -4.30 -8.03
C PRO A 68 6.58 -4.43 -6.61
N MET A 69 5.84 -3.92 -5.62
CA MET A 69 6.15 -4.09 -4.20
C MET A 69 4.88 -3.93 -3.35
N SER A 70 4.90 -4.48 -2.14
CA SER A 70 3.79 -4.43 -1.19
C SER A 70 4.02 -3.43 -0.05
N LEU A 71 3.03 -2.58 0.23
CA LEU A 71 3.09 -1.59 1.31
C LEU A 71 1.86 -1.73 2.21
N SER A 72 2.04 -2.00 3.51
CA SER A 72 0.93 -2.03 4.46
C SER A 72 0.79 -0.71 5.23
N ILE A 73 -0.43 -0.19 5.36
CA ILE A 73 -0.76 1.02 6.14
C ILE A 73 -1.91 0.70 7.10
N ILE A 74 -1.57 0.41 8.35
CA ILE A 74 -2.52 -0.08 9.34
C ILE A 74 -2.67 0.94 10.46
N GLY A 75 -3.91 1.35 10.74
CA GLY A 75 -4.19 2.43 11.70
C GLY A 75 -3.92 2.08 13.17
N CYS A 76 -3.76 0.80 13.53
CA CYS A 76 -3.65 0.39 14.94
C CYS A 76 -2.72 -0.81 15.15
N VAL A 77 -2.34 -1.04 16.40
CA VAL A 77 -1.44 -2.14 16.81
C VAL A 77 -2.10 -3.52 16.85
N VAL A 78 -3.42 -3.61 16.69
CA VAL A 78 -4.15 -4.89 16.86
C VAL A 78 -3.86 -5.84 15.71
N ASN A 79 -4.14 -5.40 14.48
CA ASN A 79 -3.82 -6.16 13.27
C ASN A 79 -2.52 -5.69 12.61
N GLY A 80 -2.02 -4.51 12.99
CA GLY A 80 -0.87 -3.86 12.38
C GLY A 80 0.36 -4.76 12.26
N PRO A 81 0.89 -5.32 13.35
CA PRO A 81 2.10 -6.12 13.31
C PRO A 81 1.98 -7.33 12.38
N GLY A 82 0.87 -8.08 12.46
CA GLY A 82 0.66 -9.27 11.64
C GLY A 82 0.64 -8.95 10.14
N GLU A 83 -0.09 -7.91 9.75
CA GLU A 83 -0.19 -7.49 8.35
C GLU A 83 1.14 -6.90 7.85
N ALA A 84 1.85 -6.13 8.67
CA ALA A 84 3.12 -5.52 8.30
C ALA A 84 4.28 -6.52 8.13
N LEU A 85 4.21 -7.66 8.81
CA LEU A 85 5.17 -8.75 8.63
C LEU A 85 5.06 -9.43 7.25
N MET A 86 3.90 -9.31 6.60
CA MET A 86 3.60 -9.95 5.31
C MET A 86 3.90 -9.04 4.10
N THR A 87 4.43 -7.84 4.34
CA THR A 87 4.69 -6.83 3.29
C THR A 87 6.16 -6.42 3.22
N ASP A 88 6.56 -5.89 2.06
CA ASP A 88 7.90 -5.38 1.81
C ASP A 88 8.26 -4.18 2.69
N LEU A 89 7.28 -3.30 2.88
CA LEU A 89 7.31 -2.14 3.77
C LEU A 89 5.96 -2.05 4.48
N GLY A 90 5.96 -1.56 5.71
CA GLY A 90 4.73 -1.40 6.46
C GLY A 90 4.81 -0.29 7.48
N PHE A 91 3.67 0.31 7.79
CA PHE A 91 3.49 1.20 8.92
C PHE A 91 2.28 0.81 9.74
N THR A 92 2.45 0.77 11.05
CA THR A 92 1.38 0.47 11.99
C THR A 92 1.23 1.62 12.97
N GLY A 93 0.03 2.18 13.06
CA GLY A 93 -0.32 3.22 14.03
C GLY A 93 -0.20 2.69 15.46
N GLY A 94 0.47 3.47 16.30
CA GLY A 94 0.57 3.29 17.73
C GLY A 94 -0.29 4.29 18.49
N GLY A 95 -0.19 4.25 19.82
CA GLY A 95 -0.73 5.30 20.68
C GLY A 95 0.15 6.55 20.67
N ALA A 96 -0.42 7.69 21.07
CA ALA A 96 0.29 8.95 21.30
C ALA A 96 0.99 9.56 20.06
N GLY A 97 0.37 9.48 18.88
CA GLY A 97 0.83 10.21 17.69
C GLY A 97 2.05 9.62 16.98
N ALA A 98 2.45 8.40 17.34
CA ALA A 98 3.56 7.68 16.71
C ALA A 98 3.14 6.26 16.31
N GLY A 99 3.87 5.68 15.37
CA GLY A 99 3.71 4.30 14.93
C GLY A 99 5.05 3.58 14.76
N MET A 100 4.98 2.38 14.22
CA MET A 100 6.13 1.50 13.97
C MET A 100 6.25 1.24 12.47
N VAL A 101 7.46 1.44 11.96
CA VAL A 101 7.85 1.08 10.59
C VAL A 101 8.34 -0.36 10.56
N TYR A 102 7.94 -1.08 9.53
CA TYR A 102 8.37 -2.45 9.24
C TYR A 102 9.05 -2.48 7.88
N MET A 103 10.14 -3.23 7.79
CA MET A 103 10.92 -3.42 6.58
C MET A 103 11.22 -4.90 6.41
N ALA A 104 10.87 -5.46 5.25
CA ALA A 104 11.11 -6.87 4.91
C ALA A 104 10.64 -7.84 6.02
N GLY A 105 9.42 -7.61 6.53
CA GLY A 105 8.83 -8.42 7.58
C GLY A 105 9.52 -8.32 8.94
N LYS A 106 10.20 -7.21 9.27
CA LYS A 106 10.77 -6.96 10.60
C LYS A 106 10.50 -5.54 11.07
N ALA A 107 10.24 -5.37 12.37
CA ALA A 107 10.15 -4.05 12.98
C ALA A 107 11.50 -3.33 12.83
N SER A 108 11.45 -2.09 12.33
CA SER A 108 12.62 -1.27 12.04
C SER A 108 12.80 -0.20 13.11
N HIS A 109 11.90 0.77 13.16
CA HIS A 109 11.97 1.89 14.11
C HIS A 109 10.60 2.56 14.30
N LYS A 110 10.49 3.37 15.35
CA LYS A 110 9.30 4.20 15.60
C LYS A 110 9.42 5.53 14.87
N MET A 111 8.28 6.07 14.46
CA MET A 111 8.20 7.36 13.77
C MET A 111 6.89 8.08 14.13
N SER A 112 6.92 9.41 14.07
CA SER A 112 5.72 10.23 14.22
C SER A 112 4.72 9.99 13.08
N ASN A 113 3.42 10.19 13.33
CA ASN A 113 2.42 10.08 12.27
C ASN A 113 2.56 11.21 11.24
N GLU A 114 3.11 12.37 11.63
CA GLU A 114 3.28 13.55 10.78
C GLU A 114 4.38 13.35 9.73
N GLU A 115 5.48 12.70 10.08
CA GLU A 115 6.61 12.47 9.16
C GLU A 115 6.43 11.21 8.30
N MET A 116 5.43 10.39 8.63
CA MET A 116 5.22 9.06 8.08
C MET A 116 5.19 9.01 6.56
N ILE A 117 4.41 9.88 5.93
CA ILE A 117 4.21 9.85 4.48
C ILE A 117 5.53 10.12 3.76
N ASN A 118 6.24 11.17 4.17
CA ASN A 118 7.52 11.54 3.57
C ASN A 118 8.54 10.41 3.70
N HIS A 119 8.62 9.80 4.89
CA HIS A 119 9.57 8.73 5.13
C HIS A 119 9.25 7.45 4.35
N ILE A 120 7.97 7.06 4.27
CA ILE A 120 7.56 5.89 3.48
C ILE A 120 7.88 6.10 2.00
N VAL A 121 7.61 7.30 1.46
CA VAL A 121 7.94 7.63 0.07
C VAL A 121 9.44 7.50 -0.16
N GLU A 122 10.27 8.08 0.71
CA GLU A 122 11.73 7.98 0.63
C GLU A 122 12.21 6.52 0.66
N LEU A 123 11.64 5.69 1.56
CA LEU A 123 11.99 4.28 1.66
C LEU A 123 11.60 3.49 0.41
N VAL A 124 10.43 3.78 -0.16
CA VAL A 124 9.96 3.17 -1.40
C VAL A 124 10.87 3.54 -2.56
N GLU A 125 11.17 4.83 -2.75
CA GLU A 125 12.04 5.33 -3.82
C GLU A 125 13.45 4.72 -3.72
N LYS A 126 14.05 4.73 -2.52
CA LYS A 126 15.33 4.06 -2.26
C LYS A 126 15.31 2.58 -2.61
N LYS A 127 14.24 1.86 -2.27
CA LYS A 127 14.12 0.42 -2.54
C LYS A 127 13.96 0.12 -4.03
N VAL A 128 13.46 1.08 -4.80
CA VAL A 128 13.30 0.99 -6.26
C VAL A 128 14.51 1.54 -7.02
N ASN A 129 15.57 1.97 -6.31
CA ASN A 129 16.77 2.62 -6.87
C ASN A 129 16.46 3.87 -7.71
N ILE A 130 15.50 4.68 -7.23
CA ILE A 130 15.21 6.02 -7.75
C ILE A 130 15.81 7.05 -6.81
#